data_AF-A3J303-F1
#
_entry.id   AF-A3J303-F1
#
_cell.length_a   1.000
_cell.length_b   1.000
_cell.length_c   1.000
_cell.angle_alpha   90.00
_cell.angle_beta   90.00
_cell.angle_gamma   90.00
#
_symmetry.space_group_name_H-M   'P 1'
#
loop_
_entity.id
_entity.type
_entity.pdbx_description
1 polymer ?
#
loop_
_entity_poly.entity_id
_entity_poly.type
_entity_poly.pdbx_seq_one_letter_code
_entity_poly.pdbx_strand_id
1 'polypeptide(L)'
;MKKNMHKIVYLVVLLVSGMLFSQESDKNLYNGNQSFEQKKYTDAEADYRVTESKKSPKKATAGYNLGNSIYRQNQQGEAQIKYIQALETAKTKTEKHRIYHNLGNTFMLDKNYDAAVDAYKNALRNNPFDEETRYNYALAKRKKKENPPPKGGDNDKNKGGNDKKPQPENNKNDKGNSDKDNKKDQNKDKDKGDGEKKEDEKENPKPSGADKQRIDNILDAVNNAEKKVQDKVNAKKVKARPVSNEKDW
;
A
#
# COMPACT_ATOMS: atom_id res chain seq x y z
N MET A 1 15.55 -28.72 -56.51
CA MET A 1 15.86 -28.51 -55.07
C MET A 1 16.57 -27.18 -54.76
N LYS A 2 17.58 -26.73 -55.53
CA LYS A 2 18.34 -25.50 -55.22
C LYS A 2 17.52 -24.19 -55.11
N LYS A 3 16.44 -24.03 -55.90
CA LYS A 3 15.61 -22.81 -55.92
C LYS A 3 14.75 -22.61 -54.66
N ASN A 4 14.39 -23.70 -53.98
CA ASN A 4 13.62 -23.66 -52.72
C ASN A 4 14.53 -23.43 -51.51
N MET A 5 15.80 -23.85 -51.61
CA MET A 5 16.81 -23.64 -50.57
C MET A 5 17.12 -22.16 -50.37
N HIS A 6 17.18 -21.37 -51.44
CA HIS A 6 17.39 -19.92 -51.33
C HIS A 6 16.21 -19.23 -50.63
N LYS A 7 14.97 -19.65 -50.91
CA LYS A 7 13.77 -19.11 -50.23
C LYS A 7 13.75 -19.42 -48.74
N ILE A 8 14.16 -20.63 -48.33
CA ILE A 8 14.27 -21.02 -46.92
C ILE A 8 15.35 -20.20 -46.22
N VAL A 9 16.49 -19.98 -46.86
CA VAL A 9 17.56 -19.12 -46.32
C VAL A 9 17.08 -17.68 -46.16
N TYR A 10 16.36 -17.10 -47.13
CA TYR A 10 15.75 -15.78 -46.98
C TYR A 10 14.75 -15.71 -45.82
N LEU A 11 13.94 -16.75 -45.63
CA LEU A 11 12.95 -16.83 -44.55
C LEU A 11 13.61 -16.93 -43.15
N VAL A 12 14.71 -17.68 -43.05
CA VAL A 12 15.51 -17.78 -41.81
C VAL A 12 16.23 -16.46 -41.52
N VAL A 13 16.79 -15.79 -42.53
CA VAL A 13 17.44 -14.47 -42.38
C VAL A 13 16.43 -13.39 -41.97
N LEU A 14 15.19 -13.45 -42.45
CA LEU A 14 14.08 -12.56 -42.05
C LEU A 14 13.57 -12.84 -40.62
N LEU A 15 13.62 -14.09 -40.17
CA LEU A 15 13.24 -14.47 -38.80
C LEU A 15 14.31 -14.09 -37.76
N VAL A 16 15.58 -14.11 -38.13
CA VAL A 16 16.69 -13.73 -37.23
C VAL A 16 16.83 -12.21 -37.11
N SER A 17 16.52 -11.44 -38.16
CA SER A 17 16.60 -9.97 -38.14
C SER A 17 15.53 -9.30 -37.28
N GLY A 18 14.46 -10.01 -36.91
CA GLY A 18 13.43 -9.52 -35.97
C GLY A 18 13.80 -9.61 -34.48
N MET A 19 14.95 -10.19 -34.11
CA MET A 19 15.33 -10.41 -32.70
C MET A 19 16.18 -9.29 -32.09
N LEU A 20 16.45 -8.20 -32.80
CA LEU A 20 17.26 -7.07 -32.30
C LEU A 20 16.43 -5.99 -31.58
N PHE A 21 15.41 -6.37 -30.82
CA PHE A 21 14.93 -5.50 -29.74
C PHE A 21 15.94 -5.59 -28.59
N SER A 22 17.09 -4.94 -28.76
CA SER A 22 18.03 -4.72 -27.66
C SER A 22 17.27 -3.99 -26.55
N GLN A 23 17.12 -4.62 -25.39
CA GLN A 23 16.62 -3.92 -24.21
C GLN A 23 17.58 -2.77 -23.92
N GLU A 24 17.11 -1.54 -24.08
CA GLU A 24 17.87 -0.36 -23.71
C GLU A 24 18.26 -0.49 -22.23
N SER A 25 19.57 -0.52 -21.97
CA SER A 25 20.09 -0.63 -20.61
C SER A 25 19.65 0.59 -19.82
N ASP A 26 18.89 0.40 -18.74
CA ASP A 26 18.43 1.51 -17.93
C ASP A 26 19.57 2.06 -17.07
N LYS A 27 20.31 3.01 -17.65
CA LYS A 27 21.47 3.66 -17.01
C LYS A 27 21.11 4.25 -15.64
N ASN A 28 19.91 4.78 -15.47
CA ASN A 28 19.51 5.39 -14.20
C ASN A 28 19.30 4.31 -13.14
N LEU A 29 18.70 3.16 -13.48
CA LEU A 29 18.59 2.06 -12.52
C LEU A 29 19.97 1.58 -12.06
N TYR A 30 20.93 1.48 -12.99
CA TYR A 30 22.31 1.14 -12.67
C TYR A 30 22.98 2.18 -11.76
N ASN A 31 22.95 3.46 -12.14
CA ASN A 31 23.52 4.55 -11.37
C ASN A 31 22.89 4.65 -9.98
N GLY A 32 21.57 4.49 -9.89
CA GLY A 32 20.84 4.48 -8.63
C GLY A 32 21.32 3.37 -7.70
N ASN A 33 21.55 2.17 -8.22
CA ASN A 33 22.12 1.07 -7.45
C ASN A 33 23.52 1.40 -6.92
N GLN A 34 24.38 1.98 -7.76
CA GLN A 34 25.73 2.41 -7.36
C GLN A 34 25.70 3.50 -6.27
N SER A 35 24.84 4.50 -6.43
CA SER A 35 24.63 5.55 -5.42
C SER A 35 24.08 4.98 -4.10
N PHE A 36 23.17 4.01 -4.17
CA PHE A 36 22.61 3.34 -3.00
C PHE A 36 23.67 2.55 -2.23
N GLU A 37 24.52 1.80 -2.91
CA GLU A 37 25.66 1.08 -2.33
C GLU A 37 26.63 2.04 -1.63
N GLN A 38 26.85 3.22 -2.22
CA GLN A 38 27.64 4.31 -1.61
C GLN A 38 26.91 5.07 -0.50
N LYS A 39 25.70 4.63 -0.11
CA LYS A 39 24.84 5.27 0.91
C LYS A 39 24.40 6.70 0.55
N LYS A 40 24.53 7.10 -0.72
CA LYS A 40 24.04 8.38 -1.26
C LYS A 40 22.56 8.24 -1.63
N TYR A 41 21.71 8.10 -0.62
CA TYR A 41 20.31 7.73 -0.82
C TYR A 41 19.51 8.78 -1.60
N THR A 42 19.83 10.06 -1.46
CA THR A 42 19.17 11.14 -2.21
C THR A 42 19.52 11.08 -3.70
N ASP A 43 20.76 10.76 -4.05
CA ASP A 43 21.18 10.58 -5.45
C ASP A 43 20.53 9.33 -6.05
N ALA A 44 20.54 8.23 -5.29
CA ALA A 44 19.88 6.98 -5.69
C ALA A 44 18.38 7.18 -5.93
N GLU A 45 17.71 7.92 -5.04
CA GLU A 45 16.30 8.27 -5.18
C GLU A 45 16.02 9.00 -6.50
N ALA A 46 16.83 10.00 -6.85
CA ALA A 46 16.66 10.76 -8.09
C ALA A 46 16.72 9.84 -9.32
N ASP A 47 17.73 8.98 -9.39
CA ASP A 47 17.91 8.02 -10.48
C ASP A 47 16.76 6.99 -10.57
N TYR A 48 16.30 6.47 -9.43
CA TYR A 48 15.19 5.51 -9.42
C TYR A 48 13.87 6.15 -9.84
N ARG A 49 13.59 7.41 -9.47
CA ARG A 49 12.40 8.16 -9.94
C ARG A 49 12.38 8.30 -11.45
N VAL A 50 13.53 8.57 -12.07
CA VAL A 50 13.63 8.64 -13.53
C VAL A 50 13.28 7.28 -14.15
N THR A 51 13.82 6.19 -13.62
CA THR A 51 13.47 4.83 -14.09
C THR A 51 11.98 4.52 -13.92
N GLU A 52 11.40 4.82 -12.76
CA GLU A 52 9.99 4.58 -12.44
C GLU A 52 9.04 5.32 -13.40
N SER A 53 9.42 6.52 -13.84
CA SER A 53 8.65 7.32 -14.80
C SER A 53 8.59 6.74 -16.21
N LYS A 54 9.51 5.83 -16.57
CA LYS A 54 9.56 5.20 -17.89
C LYS A 54 8.57 4.05 -17.99
N LYS A 55 8.09 3.76 -19.20
CA LYS A 55 7.38 2.50 -19.53
C LYS A 55 8.40 1.36 -19.64
N SER A 56 8.92 0.91 -18.51
CA SER A 56 10.00 -0.08 -18.42
C SER A 56 9.54 -1.38 -17.76
N PRO A 57 10.01 -2.56 -18.21
CA PRO A 57 9.80 -3.81 -17.48
C PRO A 57 10.48 -3.80 -16.10
N LYS A 58 11.42 -2.87 -15.86
CA LYS A 58 12.10 -2.69 -14.57
C LYS A 58 11.37 -1.73 -13.62
N LYS A 59 10.19 -1.24 -13.98
CA LYS A 59 9.42 -0.28 -13.16
C LYS A 59 9.18 -0.78 -11.72
N ALA A 60 8.82 -2.04 -11.54
CA ALA A 60 8.65 -2.64 -10.21
C ALA A 60 9.96 -2.69 -9.41
N THR A 61 11.07 -3.02 -10.06
CA THR A 61 12.40 -3.03 -9.42
C THR A 61 12.83 -1.63 -9.02
N ALA A 62 12.59 -0.64 -9.88
CA ALA A 62 12.91 0.76 -9.59
C ALA A 62 12.04 1.32 -8.45
N GLY A 63 10.72 1.06 -8.45
CA GLY A 63 9.84 1.48 -7.36
C GLY A 63 10.22 0.82 -6.02
N TYR A 64 10.60 -0.46 -6.04
CA TYR A 64 11.15 -1.15 -4.87
C TYR A 64 12.44 -0.49 -4.36
N ASN A 65 13.41 -0.25 -5.24
CA ASN A 65 14.67 0.38 -4.85
C ASN A 65 14.48 1.84 -4.41
N LEU A 66 13.54 2.55 -5.02
CA LEU A 66 13.13 3.89 -4.63
C LEU A 66 12.57 3.90 -3.21
N GLY A 67 11.65 2.98 -2.90
CA GLY A 67 11.14 2.77 -1.54
C GLY A 67 12.27 2.49 -0.55
N ASN A 68 13.26 1.67 -0.92
CA ASN A 68 14.43 1.42 -0.08
C ASN A 68 15.24 2.70 0.18
N SER A 69 15.55 3.49 -0.84
CA SER A 69 16.30 4.76 -0.68
C SER A 69 15.58 5.72 0.27
N ILE A 70 14.26 5.85 0.12
CA ILE A 70 13.42 6.73 0.94
C ILE A 70 13.31 6.21 2.37
N TYR A 71 13.18 4.89 2.55
CA TYR A 71 13.21 4.24 3.85
C TYR A 71 14.52 4.53 4.59
N ARG A 72 15.67 4.47 3.90
CA ARG A 72 16.98 4.81 4.49
C ARG A 72 17.13 6.28 4.87
N GLN A 73 16.32 7.15 4.27
CA GLN A 73 16.21 8.57 4.64
C GLN A 73 15.19 8.82 5.78
N ASN A 74 14.65 7.75 6.40
CA ASN A 74 13.66 7.80 7.47
C ASN A 74 12.32 8.47 7.06
N GLN A 75 12.02 8.49 5.77
CA GLN A 75 10.78 9.03 5.21
C GLN A 75 9.74 7.89 5.05
N GLN A 76 9.33 7.32 6.18
CA GLN A 76 8.52 6.08 6.23
C GLN A 76 7.23 6.17 5.42
N GLY A 77 6.46 7.25 5.60
CA GLY A 77 5.20 7.43 4.89
C GLY A 77 5.38 7.40 3.38
N GLU A 78 6.45 8.01 2.86
CA GLU A 78 6.74 8.01 1.42
C GLU A 78 7.28 6.67 0.93
N ALA A 79 8.09 5.97 1.74
CA ALA A 79 8.56 4.63 1.40
C ALA A 79 7.38 3.65 1.24
N GLN A 80 6.37 3.72 2.11
CA GLN A 80 5.15 2.90 2.00
C GLN A 80 4.48 3.09 0.62
N ILE A 81 4.37 4.34 0.15
CA ILE A 81 3.81 4.69 -1.17
C ILE A 81 4.53 3.94 -2.27
N LYS A 82 5.86 4.07 -2.29
CA LYS A 82 6.69 3.56 -3.38
C LYS A 82 6.69 2.04 -3.41
N TYR A 83 6.61 1.38 -2.26
CA TYR A 83 6.37 -0.05 -2.21
C TYR A 83 4.98 -0.44 -2.74
N ILE A 84 3.91 0.28 -2.37
CA ILE A 84 2.56 -0.01 -2.85
C ILE A 84 2.48 0.17 -4.38
N GLN A 85 3.00 1.28 -4.91
CA GLN A 85 3.08 1.54 -6.36
C GLN A 85 3.94 0.48 -7.08
N ALA A 86 5.04 0.03 -6.45
CA ALA A 86 5.86 -1.05 -7.01
C ALA A 86 5.09 -2.37 -7.12
N LEU A 87 4.19 -2.68 -6.17
CA LEU A 87 3.34 -3.88 -6.21
C LEU A 87 2.38 -3.90 -7.40
N GLU A 88 1.91 -2.74 -7.86
CA GLU A 88 1.01 -2.63 -9.02
C GLU A 88 1.67 -3.13 -10.31
N THR A 89 3.00 -3.03 -10.40
CA THR A 89 3.77 -3.43 -11.58
C THR A 89 4.59 -4.70 -11.35
N ALA A 90 4.60 -5.25 -10.14
CA ALA A 90 5.34 -6.46 -9.78
C ALA A 90 4.67 -7.71 -10.39
N LYS A 91 5.46 -8.49 -11.15
CA LYS A 91 4.93 -9.64 -11.91
C LYS A 91 5.27 -10.96 -11.24
N THR A 92 6.47 -11.06 -10.66
CA THR A 92 6.98 -12.31 -10.11
C THR A 92 6.68 -12.44 -8.62
N LYS A 93 6.59 -13.68 -8.13
CA LYS A 93 6.49 -13.94 -6.68
C LYS A 93 7.69 -13.35 -5.92
N THR A 94 8.88 -13.46 -6.49
CA THR A 94 10.10 -12.94 -5.86
C THR A 94 10.07 -11.42 -5.69
N GLU A 95 9.60 -10.67 -6.70
CA GLU A 95 9.41 -9.21 -6.58
C GLU A 95 8.39 -8.88 -5.51
N LYS A 96 7.20 -9.51 -5.57
CA LYS A 96 6.13 -9.28 -4.59
C LYS A 96 6.58 -9.58 -3.17
N HIS A 97 7.29 -10.69 -2.97
CA HIS A 97 7.86 -11.05 -1.66
C HIS A 97 8.75 -9.95 -1.09
N ARG A 98 9.77 -9.50 -1.84
CA ARG A 98 10.70 -8.46 -1.37
C ARG A 98 9.97 -7.15 -1.05
N ILE A 99 9.04 -6.75 -1.90
CA ILE A 99 8.29 -5.51 -1.71
C ILE A 99 7.39 -5.60 -0.47
N TYR A 100 6.62 -6.68 -0.31
CA TYR A 100 5.78 -6.89 0.87
C TYR A 100 6.60 -6.99 2.17
N HIS A 101 7.77 -7.63 2.13
CA HIS A 101 8.67 -7.70 3.28
C HIS A 101 9.09 -6.29 3.73
N ASN A 102 9.61 -5.48 2.81
CA ASN A 102 10.04 -4.11 3.15
C ASN A 102 8.90 -3.17 3.50
N LEU A 103 7.72 -3.36 2.90
CA LEU A 103 6.50 -2.66 3.31
C LEU A 103 6.14 -3.01 4.77
N GLY A 104 6.24 -4.28 5.15
CA GLY A 104 6.08 -4.73 6.54
C GLY A 104 7.09 -4.10 7.48
N ASN A 105 8.37 -4.06 7.10
CA ASN A 105 9.43 -3.39 7.88
C ASN A 105 9.10 -1.90 8.08
N THR A 106 8.59 -1.26 7.04
CA THR A 106 8.21 0.16 7.08
C THR A 106 7.01 0.41 8.00
N PHE A 107 6.00 -0.45 7.97
CA PHE A 107 4.87 -0.38 8.91
C PHE A 107 5.27 -0.69 10.36
N MET A 108 6.23 -1.60 10.57
CA MET A 108 6.78 -1.84 11.92
C MET A 108 7.43 -0.58 12.49
N LEU A 109 8.18 0.14 11.67
CA LEU A 109 8.86 1.38 12.07
C LEU A 109 7.85 2.50 12.38
N ASP A 110 6.77 2.57 11.60
CA ASP A 110 5.62 3.46 11.82
C ASP A 110 4.70 3.00 12.98
N LYS A 111 5.03 1.88 13.64
CA LYS A 111 4.24 1.24 14.71
C LYS A 111 2.83 0.83 14.28
N ASN A 112 2.54 0.80 12.99
CA ASN A 112 1.31 0.28 12.42
C ASN A 112 1.39 -1.25 12.35
N TYR A 113 1.34 -1.90 13.51
CA TYR A 113 1.57 -3.35 13.62
C TYR A 113 0.48 -4.17 12.94
N ASP A 114 -0.74 -3.64 12.81
CA ASP A 114 -1.81 -4.27 12.03
C ASP A 114 -1.41 -4.44 10.57
N ALA A 115 -1.04 -3.34 9.90
CA ALA A 115 -0.63 -3.38 8.50
C ALA A 115 0.68 -4.15 8.29
N ALA A 116 1.60 -4.11 9.26
CA ALA A 116 2.83 -4.89 9.23
C ALA A 116 2.56 -6.40 9.19
N VAL A 117 1.62 -6.89 10.01
CA VAL A 117 1.21 -8.31 10.04
C VAL A 117 0.70 -8.74 8.66
N ASP A 118 -0.15 -7.94 8.03
CA ASP A 118 -0.70 -8.29 6.71
C ASP A 118 0.34 -8.22 5.60
N ALA A 119 1.24 -7.24 5.63
CA ALA A 119 2.34 -7.14 4.68
C ALA A 119 3.26 -8.38 4.76
N TYR A 120 3.73 -8.75 5.95
CA TYR A 120 4.58 -9.93 6.12
C TYR A 120 3.84 -11.24 5.78
N LYS A 121 2.54 -11.36 6.08
CA LYS A 121 1.72 -12.50 5.66
C LYS A 121 1.72 -12.64 4.13
N ASN A 122 1.56 -11.54 3.41
CA ASN A 122 1.62 -11.54 1.94
C ASN A 122 3.03 -11.80 1.40
N ALA A 123 4.07 -11.35 2.11
CA ALA A 123 5.46 -11.71 1.77
C ALA A 123 5.68 -13.23 1.86
N LEU A 124 5.23 -13.89 2.95
CA LEU A 124 5.34 -15.34 3.14
C LEU A 124 4.47 -16.15 2.16
N ARG A 125 3.33 -15.61 1.71
CA ARG A 125 2.55 -16.22 0.62
C ARG A 125 3.33 -16.32 -0.69
N ASN A 126 4.24 -15.38 -0.93
CA ASN A 126 5.06 -15.34 -2.14
C ASN A 126 6.39 -16.10 -1.97
N ASN A 127 6.94 -16.15 -0.75
CA ASN A 127 8.09 -16.99 -0.37
C ASN A 127 7.89 -17.58 1.04
N PRO A 128 7.39 -18.82 1.15
CA PRO A 128 7.09 -19.44 2.46
C PRO A 128 8.33 -19.79 3.30
N PHE A 129 9.51 -19.85 2.68
CA PHE A 129 10.76 -20.31 3.28
C PHE A 129 11.63 -19.17 3.81
N ASP A 130 11.16 -17.91 3.73
CA ASP A 130 11.92 -16.79 4.25
C ASP A 130 11.81 -16.68 5.78
N GLU A 131 12.84 -17.17 6.46
CA GLU A 131 12.90 -17.17 7.93
C GLU A 131 12.94 -15.76 8.52
N GLU A 132 13.55 -14.79 7.84
CA GLU A 132 13.58 -13.40 8.29
C GLU A 132 12.16 -12.80 8.32
N THR A 133 11.40 -12.94 7.22
CA THR A 133 9.99 -12.52 7.19
C THR A 133 9.18 -13.27 8.24
N ARG A 134 9.43 -14.57 8.46
CA ARG A 134 8.69 -15.36 9.46
C ARG A 134 8.93 -14.83 10.88
N TYR A 135 10.17 -14.52 11.21
CA TYR A 135 10.54 -13.89 12.47
C TYR A 135 9.88 -12.51 12.61
N ASN A 136 9.98 -11.65 11.59
CA ASN A 136 9.39 -10.31 11.61
C ASN A 136 7.86 -10.35 11.70
N TYR A 137 7.21 -11.33 11.06
CA TYR A 137 5.77 -11.57 11.17
C TYR A 137 5.37 -11.92 12.61
N ALA A 138 6.09 -12.83 13.26
CA ALA A 138 5.84 -13.20 14.65
C ALA A 138 6.04 -11.99 15.59
N LEU A 139 7.10 -11.21 15.36
CA LEU A 139 7.36 -9.98 16.11
C LEU A 139 6.24 -8.95 15.92
N ALA A 140 5.76 -8.75 14.70
CA ALA A 140 4.65 -7.86 14.40
C ALA A 140 3.36 -8.26 15.12
N LYS A 141 3.02 -9.57 15.11
CA LYS A 141 1.87 -10.10 15.86
C LYS A 141 1.99 -9.85 17.36
N ARG A 142 3.18 -10.02 17.93
CA ARG A 142 3.45 -9.73 19.33
C ARG A 142 3.28 -8.24 19.64
N LYS A 143 3.86 -7.37 18.83
CA LYS A 143 3.77 -5.91 18.99
C LYS A 143 2.35 -5.37 18.85
N LYS A 144 1.55 -5.95 17.95
CA LYS A 144 0.10 -5.70 17.83
C LYS A 144 -0.66 -6.07 19.11
N LYS A 145 -0.33 -7.20 19.73
CA LYS A 145 -0.95 -7.61 21.00
C LYS A 145 -0.54 -6.71 22.18
N GLU A 146 0.73 -6.29 22.21
CA GLU A 146 1.26 -5.37 23.24
C GLU A 146 0.70 -3.95 23.10
N ASN A 147 0.32 -3.53 21.88
CA ASN A 147 -0.25 -2.22 21.59
C ASN A 147 -1.60 -2.39 20.89
N PRO A 148 -2.65 -2.83 21.62
CA PRO A 148 -3.96 -2.96 21.02
C PRO A 148 -4.38 -1.60 20.45
N PRO A 149 -4.95 -1.55 19.23
CA PRO A 149 -5.49 -0.30 18.71
C PRO A 149 -6.47 0.26 19.76
N PRO A 150 -6.49 1.59 19.97
CA PRO A 150 -7.41 2.17 20.94
C PRO A 150 -8.80 1.62 20.64
N LYS A 151 -9.42 0.97 21.63
CA LYS A 151 -10.78 0.47 21.51
C LYS A 151 -11.60 1.70 21.11
N GLY A 152 -12.06 1.74 19.86
CA GLY A 152 -13.06 2.71 19.45
C GLY A 152 -14.18 2.57 20.45
N GLY A 153 -14.48 3.64 21.19
CA GLY A 153 -15.63 3.64 22.07
C GLY A 153 -16.82 3.20 21.24
N ASP A 154 -17.55 2.21 21.74
CA ASP A 154 -18.92 1.97 21.32
C ASP A 154 -19.67 3.29 21.52
N ASN A 155 -19.69 4.12 20.48
CA ASN A 155 -20.72 5.12 20.32
C ASN A 155 -21.98 4.35 19.97
N ASP A 156 -22.57 3.80 21.03
CA ASP A 156 -23.97 3.43 21.11
C ASP A 156 -24.76 4.68 20.70
N LYS A 157 -25.03 4.76 19.39
CA LYS A 157 -25.91 5.76 18.80
C LYS A 157 -27.31 5.40 19.27
N ASN A 158 -27.62 5.86 20.48
CA ASN A 158 -28.99 6.14 20.89
C ASN A 158 -29.54 7.19 19.93
N LYS A 159 -30.09 6.72 18.80
CA LYS A 159 -30.84 7.51 17.83
C LYS A 159 -32.20 7.82 18.46
N GLY A 160 -32.24 8.84 19.30
CA GLY A 160 -33.44 9.56 19.67
C GLY A 160 -33.31 10.99 19.15
N GLY A 161 -33.81 11.24 17.94
CA GLY A 161 -33.99 12.61 17.47
C GLY A 161 -35.02 13.32 18.33
N ASN A 162 -34.79 14.60 18.63
CA ASN A 162 -35.71 15.62 18.16
C ASN A 162 -35.14 17.02 18.30
N ASP A 163 -35.42 17.81 17.28
CA ASP A 163 -35.21 19.24 17.20
C ASP A 163 -35.83 19.98 18.41
N LYS A 164 -35.08 20.93 18.97
CA LYS A 164 -35.65 22.02 19.76
C LYS A 164 -35.07 23.35 19.31
N LYS A 165 -35.81 24.03 18.43
CA LYS A 165 -35.84 25.49 18.36
C LYS A 165 -36.61 26.00 19.59
N PRO A 166 -36.28 27.18 20.14
CA PRO A 166 -36.80 27.63 21.43
C PRO A 166 -38.12 28.39 21.26
N GLN A 167 -39.09 28.15 22.15
CA GLN A 167 -40.15 29.12 22.44
C GLN A 167 -40.63 29.00 23.91
N PRO A 168 -41.19 30.10 24.47
CA PRO A 168 -41.14 30.43 25.89
C PRO A 168 -42.31 29.90 26.71
N GLU A 169 -42.13 29.98 28.03
CA GLU A 169 -43.06 29.63 29.10
C GLU A 169 -44.45 30.27 28.96
N ASN A 170 -45.51 29.48 29.17
CA ASN A 170 -46.64 29.92 29.99
C ASN A 170 -47.51 28.76 30.55
N ASN A 171 -47.73 28.85 31.85
CA ASN A 171 -48.77 28.32 32.76
C ASN A 171 -49.76 27.18 32.39
N LYS A 172 -49.77 26.19 33.31
CA LYS A 172 -50.90 25.59 34.07
C LYS A 172 -52.29 25.47 33.40
N ASN A 173 -52.78 24.22 33.23
CA ASN A 173 -53.83 23.62 34.07
C ASN A 173 -54.39 22.30 33.49
N ASP A 174 -54.42 21.28 34.36
CA ASP A 174 -55.56 20.42 34.73
C ASP A 174 -56.20 19.40 33.75
N LYS A 175 -56.42 18.20 34.34
CA LYS A 175 -57.36 17.10 34.02
C LYS A 175 -57.13 16.13 32.84
N GLY A 176 -57.21 14.84 33.17
CA GLY A 176 -58.06 13.90 32.42
C GLY A 176 -57.46 12.53 32.05
N ASN A 177 -57.48 11.60 33.01
CA ASN A 177 -57.94 10.19 32.95
C ASN A 177 -57.79 9.29 31.69
N SER A 178 -57.55 8.00 31.98
CA SER A 178 -57.88 6.78 31.21
C SER A 178 -57.07 6.51 29.92
N ASP A 179 -56.68 5.30 29.55
CA ASP A 179 -56.96 3.94 30.04
C ASP A 179 -55.88 2.97 29.49
N LYS A 180 -55.84 1.81 30.13
CA LYS A 180 -55.26 0.50 29.77
C LYS A 180 -54.83 0.28 28.31
N ASP A 181 -53.70 -0.40 28.10
CA ASP A 181 -53.76 -1.84 27.83
C ASP A 181 -52.42 -2.58 27.87
N ASN A 182 -52.56 -3.87 28.13
CA ASN A 182 -51.63 -4.84 28.67
C ASN A 182 -51.19 -5.83 27.56
N LYS A 183 -49.91 -6.22 27.51
CA LYS A 183 -49.39 -7.56 27.12
C LYS A 183 -47.84 -7.50 27.07
N LYS A 184 -47.07 -8.14 27.97
CA LYS A 184 -46.70 -9.58 28.03
C LYS A 184 -46.20 -10.12 26.68
N ASP A 185 -45.13 -10.90 26.56
CA ASP A 185 -44.17 -11.49 27.49
C ASP A 185 -43.11 -12.23 26.63
N GLN A 186 -42.04 -12.69 27.29
CA GLN A 186 -41.20 -13.85 26.93
C GLN A 186 -39.97 -13.69 26.02
N ASN A 187 -38.84 -13.51 26.72
CA ASN A 187 -37.59 -14.24 26.53
C ASN A 187 -37.79 -15.76 26.41
N LYS A 188 -36.94 -16.42 25.60
CA LYS A 188 -36.55 -17.82 25.80
C LYS A 188 -35.12 -18.08 25.29
N ASP A 189 -34.24 -18.37 26.24
CA ASP A 189 -33.00 -19.11 26.09
C ASP A 189 -33.25 -20.59 25.73
N LYS A 190 -32.24 -21.21 25.09
CA LYS A 190 -31.78 -22.64 25.12
C LYS A 190 -31.21 -23.04 23.75
N ASP A 191 -30.19 -23.88 23.56
CA ASP A 191 -29.22 -24.61 24.40
C ASP A 191 -28.14 -25.18 23.42
N LYS A 192 -27.07 -25.73 24.01
CA LYS A 192 -25.85 -26.41 23.51
C LYS A 192 -25.89 -27.27 22.23
N GLY A 193 -24.68 -27.50 21.65
CA GLY A 193 -24.25 -28.86 21.29
C GLY A 193 -23.33 -29.05 20.07
N ASP A 194 -22.07 -29.38 20.35
CA ASP A 194 -21.12 -30.24 19.60
C ASP A 194 -20.56 -29.88 18.21
N GLY A 195 -19.30 -30.32 18.05
CA GLY A 195 -18.38 -29.90 17.03
C GLY A 195 -18.42 -30.69 15.72
N GLU A 196 -17.83 -30.10 14.70
CA GLU A 196 -17.32 -30.82 13.54
C GLU A 196 -16.11 -30.08 12.98
N LYS A 197 -14.98 -30.79 12.88
CA LYS A 197 -13.84 -30.41 12.06
C LYS A 197 -14.32 -30.38 10.60
N LYS A 198 -14.16 -29.26 9.91
CA LYS A 198 -14.16 -29.23 8.45
C LYS A 198 -12.91 -28.55 7.93
N GLU A 199 -12.40 -29.19 6.89
CA GLU A 199 -11.11 -29.07 6.27
C GLU A 199 -10.93 -27.69 5.63
N ASP A 200 -9.73 -27.12 5.77
CA ASP A 200 -9.31 -25.88 5.14
C ASP A 200 -9.19 -26.08 3.63
N GLU A 201 -10.30 -25.85 2.90
CA GLU A 201 -10.26 -25.61 1.47
C GLU A 201 -9.51 -24.30 1.19
N LYS A 202 -8.47 -24.42 0.37
CA LYS A 202 -7.65 -23.34 -0.15
C LYS A 202 -8.48 -22.41 -1.04
N GLU A 203 -9.23 -21.48 -0.44
CA GLU A 203 -9.62 -20.26 -1.13
C GLU A 203 -8.74 -19.10 -0.67
N ASN A 204 -8.12 -18.46 -1.67
CA ASN A 204 -7.31 -17.27 -1.52
C ASN A 204 -8.23 -16.14 -1.02
N PRO A 205 -8.14 -15.67 0.25
CA PRO A 205 -9.07 -14.65 0.69
C PRO A 205 -8.67 -13.36 0.00
N LYS A 206 -9.57 -12.86 -0.86
CA LYS A 206 -9.57 -11.45 -1.26
C LYS A 206 -9.46 -10.61 0.01
N PRO A 207 -8.67 -9.52 0.00
CA PRO A 207 -8.54 -8.65 1.15
C PRO A 207 -9.93 -8.26 1.64
N SER A 208 -10.15 -8.34 2.96
CA SER A 208 -11.46 -8.03 3.53
C SER A 208 -11.83 -6.58 3.18
N GLY A 209 -13.12 -6.24 3.11
CA GLY A 209 -13.55 -4.88 2.75
C GLY A 209 -12.91 -3.79 3.64
N ALA A 210 -12.59 -4.13 4.88
CA ALA A 210 -11.87 -3.28 5.83
C ALA A 210 -10.40 -3.04 5.43
N ASP A 211 -9.72 -4.03 4.83
CA ASP A 211 -8.35 -3.90 4.34
C ASP A 211 -8.29 -3.00 3.11
N LYS A 212 -9.29 -3.11 2.22
CA LYS A 212 -9.38 -2.27 1.02
C LYS A 212 -9.59 -0.79 1.39
N GLN A 213 -10.51 -0.49 2.31
CA GLN A 213 -10.71 0.88 2.79
C GLN A 213 -9.48 1.44 3.51
N ARG A 214 -8.74 0.63 4.27
CA ARG A 214 -7.48 1.08 4.88
C ARG A 214 -6.41 1.35 3.83
N ILE A 215 -6.30 0.51 2.81
CA ILE A 215 -5.40 0.75 1.66
C ILE A 215 -5.79 2.04 0.95
N ASP A 216 -7.08 2.25 0.68
CA ASP A 216 -7.57 3.47 0.02
C ASP A 216 -7.29 4.72 0.89
N ASN A 217 -7.53 4.65 2.20
CA ASN A 217 -7.23 5.74 3.12
C ASN A 217 -5.71 6.02 3.22
N ILE A 218 -4.88 4.97 3.20
CA ILE A 218 -3.43 5.11 3.11
C ILE A 218 -3.09 5.81 1.80
N LEU A 219 -3.58 5.31 0.66
CA LEU A 219 -3.35 5.88 -0.68
C LEU A 219 -3.75 7.36 -0.76
N ASP A 220 -4.85 7.78 -0.13
CA ASP A 220 -5.27 9.18 -0.09
C ASP A 220 -4.35 10.06 0.77
N ALA A 221 -4.00 9.60 1.98
CA ALA A 221 -3.03 10.29 2.83
C ALA A 221 -1.66 10.41 2.14
N VAL A 222 -1.32 9.40 1.36
CA VAL A 222 -0.11 9.22 0.57
C VAL A 222 -0.06 10.13 -0.66
N ASN A 223 -1.15 10.25 -1.42
CA ASN A 223 -1.25 11.16 -2.56
C ASN A 223 -1.03 12.62 -2.13
N ASN A 224 -1.53 12.99 -0.96
CA ASN A 224 -1.30 14.30 -0.37
C ASN A 224 0.16 14.51 0.05
N ALA A 225 0.82 13.47 0.57
CA ALA A 225 2.24 13.52 0.90
C ALA A 225 3.13 13.60 -0.35
N GLU A 226 2.82 12.83 -1.40
CA GLU A 226 3.53 12.85 -2.69
C GLU A 226 3.43 14.23 -3.35
N LYS A 227 2.24 14.86 -3.33
CA LYS A 227 2.07 16.24 -3.80
C LYS A 227 2.99 17.20 -3.04
N LYS A 228 3.06 17.08 -1.72
CA LYS A 228 3.93 17.92 -0.88
C LYS A 228 5.42 17.71 -1.17
N VAL A 229 5.83 16.49 -1.48
CA VAL A 229 7.21 16.18 -1.89
C VAL A 229 7.50 16.74 -3.28
N GLN A 230 6.59 16.56 -4.22
CA GLN A 230 6.70 17.10 -5.57
C GLN A 230 6.82 18.63 -5.55
N ASP A 231 6.04 19.31 -4.71
CA ASP A 231 6.12 20.76 -4.50
C ASP A 231 7.49 21.18 -3.95
N LYS A 232 8.04 20.44 -2.98
CA LYS A 232 9.39 20.68 -2.44
C LYS A 232 10.48 20.49 -3.50
N VAL A 233 10.38 19.45 -4.32
CA VAL A 233 11.34 19.19 -5.41
C VAL A 233 11.27 20.29 -6.46
N ASN A 234 10.06 20.69 -6.87
CA ASN A 234 9.86 21.77 -7.82
C ASN A 234 10.40 23.10 -7.27
N ALA A 235 10.15 23.42 -5.99
CA ALA A 235 10.69 24.62 -5.35
C ALA A 235 12.23 24.63 -5.30
N LYS A 236 12.88 23.49 -5.04
CA LYS A 236 14.34 23.36 -5.10
C LYS A 236 14.88 23.55 -6.53
N LYS A 237 14.19 23.02 -7.55
CA LYS A 237 14.54 23.22 -8.96
C LYS A 237 14.45 24.69 -9.38
N VAL A 238 13.43 25.42 -8.91
CA VAL A 238 13.29 26.87 -9.16
C VAL A 238 14.46 27.65 -8.56
N LYS A 239 14.89 27.31 -7.33
CA LYS A 239 16.05 27.95 -6.68
C LYS A 239 17.40 27.63 -7.31
N ALA A 240 17.51 26.48 -8.00
CA ALA A 240 18.74 26.04 -8.65
C ALA A 240 18.90 26.55 -10.09
N ARG A 241 17.92 27.28 -10.64
CA ARG A 241 18.09 27.97 -11.93
C ARG A 241 19.04 29.15 -11.72
N PRO A 242 20.21 29.21 -12.38
CA PRO A 242 21.05 30.40 -12.32
C PRO A 242 20.24 31.57 -12.90
N VAL A 243 20.19 32.68 -12.17
CA VAL A 243 19.71 33.95 -12.71
C VAL A 243 20.61 34.24 -13.91
N SER A 244 20.06 34.17 -15.13
CA SER A 244 20.80 34.64 -16.29
C SER A 244 21.00 36.14 -16.07
N ASN A 245 22.23 36.52 -15.75
CA ASN A 245 22.64 37.91 -15.90
C ASN A 245 22.63 38.19 -17.40
N GLU A 246 21.46 38.57 -17.93
CA GLU A 246 21.40 39.35 -19.16
C GLU A 246 22.16 40.64 -18.85
N LYS A 247 23.45 40.64 -19.20
CA LYS A 247 24.19 41.88 -19.32
C LYS A 247 23.58 42.63 -20.49
N ASP A 248 22.80 43.66 -20.18
CA ASP A 248 22.56 44.77 -21.10
C ASP A 248 23.92 45.38 -21.46
N TRP A 249 24.38 45.10 -22.67
CA TRP A 249 25.36 45.89 -23.40
C TRP A 249 24.95 45.96 -24.85
#